data_AF-A0A7X9XHI1-F1
#
_entry.id   AF-A0A7X9XHI1-F1
#
_cell.length_a   1.000
_cell.length_b   1.000
_cell.length_c   1.000
_cell.angle_alpha   90.00
_cell.angle_beta   90.00
_cell.angle_gamma   90.00
#
_symmetry.space_group_name_H-M   'P 1'
#
loop_
_entity.id
_entity.type
_entity.pdbx_description
1 polymer ?
#
loop_
_entity_poly.entity_id
_entity_poly.type
_entity_poly.pdbx_seq_one_letter_code
_entity_poly.pdbx_strand_id
1 'polypeptide(L)'
;MKTTPFTETHISLGAKMHEFAGYNMPIEYSGIIDEHLTVCQGVGVFDVSHMGEFWVKGPHASDFLQKVTSNNVAALTPGKVQYTCFPNEDGGIVDDLLVYQYEPEKYLLVVNASNIEKDWNWCVAHNTEGAELENASDRMAQLAVQGPKAVEALQKLTPINLSELPYYTFTHGEFAGEPDVIISNTGYTGAGGFELYFYPEAAMKIWNAVFEAGAEFGIKPIGLGARDTLRLEMGFCLYGNDLDDTTSPIEAGLGWITKFVEGKNFINRPMLEKQKTEGTVRKLVGFEMIDRGIPRHGYELQSMEGAPIGVVTSGTMSPTRKVGIGMGYVKPEYSKIGTEICIDMRGRKLKAVVVKPPFRKG
;
A
#
# COMPACT_ATOMS: atom_id res chain seq x y z
N MET A 1 -22.75 -2.24 3.77
CA MET A 1 -21.40 -2.46 3.22
C MET A 1 -21.51 -2.61 1.72
N LYS A 2 -20.60 -2.00 0.96
CA LYS A 2 -20.39 -2.26 -0.48
C LYS A 2 -19.83 -3.68 -0.67
N THR A 3 -19.89 -4.19 -1.90
CA THR A 3 -19.44 -5.53 -2.28
C THR A 3 -18.47 -5.45 -3.44
N THR A 4 -17.51 -6.36 -3.51
CA THR A 4 -16.67 -6.56 -4.70
C THR A 4 -17.30 -7.62 -5.62
N PRO A 5 -16.84 -7.74 -6.88
CA PRO A 5 -17.26 -8.82 -7.78
C PRO A 5 -16.99 -10.24 -7.25
N PHE A 6 -16.14 -10.39 -6.22
CA PHE A 6 -15.75 -11.67 -5.64
C PHE A 6 -16.45 -11.98 -4.31
N THR A 7 -17.34 -11.11 -3.82
CA THR A 7 -17.95 -11.25 -2.48
C THR A 7 -18.61 -12.61 -2.24
N GLU A 8 -19.42 -13.08 -3.19
CA GLU A 8 -20.07 -14.39 -3.08
C GLU A 8 -19.07 -15.54 -3.12
N THR A 9 -18.00 -15.41 -3.91
CA THR A 9 -16.90 -16.37 -3.94
C THR A 9 -16.22 -16.46 -2.58
N HIS A 10 -15.92 -15.33 -1.94
CA HIS A 10 -15.31 -15.29 -0.61
C HIS A 10 -16.17 -15.99 0.43
N ILE A 11 -17.48 -15.72 0.43
CA ILE A 11 -18.45 -16.38 1.33
C ILE A 11 -18.49 -17.89 1.07
N SER A 12 -18.54 -18.30 -0.21
CA SER A 12 -18.57 -19.72 -0.59
C SER A 12 -17.31 -20.49 -0.18
N LEU A 13 -16.16 -19.81 -0.13
CA LEU A 13 -14.88 -20.35 0.33
C LEU A 13 -14.76 -20.38 1.87
N GLY A 14 -15.80 -19.96 2.60
CA GLY A 14 -15.83 -19.97 4.05
C GLY A 14 -15.02 -18.85 4.69
N ALA A 15 -14.74 -17.77 3.95
CA ALA A 15 -14.00 -16.63 4.48
C ALA A 15 -14.72 -15.99 5.66
N LYS A 16 -13.94 -15.54 6.66
CA LYS A 16 -14.44 -14.69 7.72
C LYS A 16 -14.57 -13.26 7.20
N MET A 17 -15.80 -12.87 6.87
CA MET A 17 -16.11 -11.55 6.31
C MET A 17 -16.27 -10.49 7.41
N HIS A 18 -15.76 -9.28 7.18
CA HIS A 18 -16.00 -8.11 8.03
C HIS A 18 -16.04 -6.81 7.21
N GLU A 19 -16.58 -5.76 7.82
CA GLU A 19 -16.51 -4.41 7.27
C GLU A 19 -15.07 -3.89 7.27
N PHE A 20 -14.59 -3.47 6.10
CA PHE A 20 -13.32 -2.78 5.92
C PHE A 20 -13.50 -1.65 4.90
N ALA A 21 -13.24 -0.40 5.31
CA ALA A 21 -13.44 0.78 4.46
C ALA A 21 -14.86 0.85 3.82
N GLY A 22 -15.88 0.40 4.53
CA GLY A 22 -17.26 0.34 4.03
C GLY A 22 -17.58 -0.83 3.11
N TYR A 23 -16.62 -1.71 2.79
CA TYR A 23 -16.82 -2.93 2.00
C TYR A 23 -16.91 -4.18 2.87
N ASN A 24 -17.64 -5.20 2.41
CA ASN A 24 -17.70 -6.52 3.04
C ASN A 24 -16.55 -7.39 2.52
N MET A 25 -15.44 -7.44 3.26
CA MET A 25 -14.17 -8.02 2.79
C MET A 25 -13.75 -9.27 3.60
N PRO A 26 -13.04 -10.23 2.98
CA PRO A 26 -12.49 -11.39 3.67
C PRO A 26 -11.30 -11.01 4.55
N ILE A 27 -11.41 -11.23 5.87
CA ILE A 27 -10.31 -10.99 6.82
C ILE A 27 -9.31 -12.15 6.82
N GLU A 28 -9.82 -13.38 6.75
CA GLU A 28 -9.04 -14.62 6.68
C GLU A 28 -9.91 -15.76 6.11
N TYR A 29 -9.26 -16.79 5.58
CA TYR A 29 -9.81 -18.03 5.05
C TYR A 29 -9.30 -19.24 5.84
N SER A 30 -7.99 -19.51 5.80
CA SER A 30 -7.34 -20.64 6.47
C SER A 30 -6.57 -20.22 7.73
N GLY A 31 -6.50 -18.91 7.99
CA GLY A 31 -5.90 -18.30 9.15
C GLY A 31 -4.70 -17.43 8.77
N ILE A 32 -4.59 -16.25 9.39
CA ILE A 32 -3.61 -15.21 9.03
C ILE A 32 -2.17 -15.74 8.89
N ILE A 33 -1.74 -16.67 9.75
CA ILE A 33 -0.36 -17.23 9.70
C ILE A 33 -0.17 -18.10 8.47
N ASP A 34 -1.10 -19.01 8.18
CA ASP A 34 -0.99 -19.93 7.04
C ASP A 34 -1.03 -19.16 5.72
N GLU A 35 -1.95 -18.20 5.63
CA GLU A 35 -2.07 -17.28 4.50
C GLU A 35 -0.81 -16.43 4.28
N HIS A 36 -0.29 -15.81 5.34
CA HIS A 36 0.94 -15.04 5.29
C HIS A 36 2.11 -15.89 4.75
N LEU A 37 2.30 -17.08 5.32
CA LEU A 37 3.39 -17.98 4.90
C LEU A 37 3.19 -18.48 3.46
N THR A 38 1.93 -18.67 3.03
CA THR A 38 1.61 -19.03 1.64
C THR A 38 2.11 -17.98 0.66
N VAL A 39 1.92 -16.68 0.96
CA VAL A 39 2.46 -15.59 0.12
C VAL A 39 3.98 -15.54 0.18
N CYS A 40 4.59 -15.70 1.35
CA CYS A 40 6.05 -15.64 1.49
C CYS A 40 6.77 -16.79 0.77
N GLN A 41 6.17 -17.97 0.70
CA GLN A 41 6.83 -19.21 0.26
C GLN A 41 6.32 -19.72 -1.10
N GLY A 42 5.15 -19.27 -1.54
CA GLY A 42 4.48 -19.75 -2.74
C GLY A 42 3.82 -18.62 -3.51
N VAL A 43 2.49 -18.64 -3.57
CA VAL A 43 1.68 -17.61 -4.24
C VAL A 43 0.32 -17.52 -3.56
N GLY A 44 -0.16 -16.29 -3.37
CA GLY A 44 -1.49 -16.02 -2.82
C GLY A 44 -2.20 -14.92 -3.61
N VAL A 45 -3.53 -14.97 -3.59
CA VAL A 45 -4.40 -14.03 -4.33
C VAL A 45 -5.19 -13.19 -3.35
N PHE A 46 -5.10 -11.87 -3.47
CA PHE A 46 -5.91 -10.91 -2.74
C PHE A 46 -6.95 -10.31 -3.66
N ASP A 47 -8.19 -10.24 -3.21
CA ASP A 47 -9.17 -9.31 -3.78
C ASP A 47 -8.92 -7.91 -3.22
N VAL A 48 -8.51 -7.01 -4.11
CA VAL A 48 -8.25 -5.61 -3.81
C VAL A 48 -9.16 -4.67 -4.61
N SER A 49 -10.27 -5.19 -5.15
CA SER A 49 -11.27 -4.42 -5.93
C SER A 49 -12.06 -3.39 -5.11
N HIS A 50 -11.69 -3.16 -3.86
CA HIS A 50 -12.23 -2.11 -3.00
C HIS A 50 -11.43 -0.80 -3.10
N MET A 51 -10.22 -0.84 -3.71
CA MET A 51 -9.39 0.33 -4.01
C MET A 51 -10.12 1.27 -5.00
N GLY A 52 -9.64 2.50 -5.11
CA GLY A 52 -10.18 3.48 -6.06
C GLY A 52 -9.27 3.71 -7.24
N GLU A 53 -9.88 3.97 -8.40
CA GLU A 53 -9.16 4.18 -9.66
C GLU A 53 -9.63 5.47 -10.33
N PHE A 54 -8.73 6.43 -10.55
CA PHE A 54 -9.03 7.68 -11.25
C PHE A 54 -8.20 7.81 -12.52
N TRP A 55 -8.85 8.08 -13.65
CA TRP A 55 -8.17 8.51 -14.85
C TRP A 55 -7.93 10.02 -14.80
N VAL A 56 -6.71 10.43 -15.16
CA VAL A 56 -6.32 11.82 -15.38
C VAL A 56 -5.78 11.93 -16.80
N LYS A 57 -6.45 12.73 -17.64
CA LYS A 57 -6.28 12.72 -19.09
C LYS A 57 -6.09 14.11 -19.67
N GLY A 58 -5.57 14.15 -20.88
CA GLY A 58 -5.41 15.34 -21.71
C GLY A 58 -4.09 16.10 -21.45
N PRO A 59 -3.86 17.17 -22.21
CA PRO A 59 -2.55 17.86 -22.26
C PRO A 59 -2.13 18.45 -20.91
N HIS A 60 -3.08 18.72 -20.02
CA HIS A 60 -2.83 19.29 -18.68
C HIS A 60 -2.67 18.23 -17.58
N ALA A 61 -2.79 16.94 -17.90
CA ALA A 61 -2.73 15.86 -16.90
C ALA A 61 -1.41 15.84 -16.12
N SER A 62 -0.28 15.98 -16.82
CA SER A 62 1.04 15.99 -16.18
C SER A 62 1.20 17.19 -15.24
N ASP A 63 0.77 18.38 -15.67
CA ASP A 63 0.90 19.61 -14.88
C ASP A 63 0.05 19.54 -13.61
N PHE A 64 -1.19 19.08 -13.74
CA PHE A 64 -2.08 18.81 -12.61
C PHE A 64 -1.43 17.84 -11.62
N LEU A 65 -0.95 16.69 -12.09
CA LEU A 65 -0.32 15.68 -11.23
C LEU A 65 0.98 16.19 -10.60
N GLN A 66 1.76 17.02 -11.31
CA GLN A 66 2.93 17.67 -10.76
C GLN A 66 2.59 18.64 -9.62
N LYS A 67 1.40 19.25 -9.62
CA LYS A 67 0.94 20.12 -8.55
C LYS A 67 0.40 19.33 -7.35
N VAL A 68 -0.46 18.33 -7.58
CA VAL A 68 -1.19 17.68 -6.48
C VAL A 68 -0.38 16.58 -5.79
N THR A 69 0.59 15.96 -6.48
CA THR A 69 1.40 14.86 -5.92
C THR A 69 2.79 15.31 -5.44
N SER A 70 3.34 14.61 -4.44
CA SER A 70 4.67 14.93 -3.90
C SER A 70 5.84 14.49 -4.78
N ASN A 71 5.67 13.45 -5.60
CA ASN A 71 6.76 12.86 -6.38
C ASN A 71 6.87 13.49 -7.78
N ASN A 72 7.99 13.27 -8.48
CA ASN A 72 8.24 13.92 -9.77
C ASN A 72 7.58 13.13 -10.91
N VAL A 73 6.38 13.55 -11.31
CA VAL A 73 5.60 12.92 -12.36
C VAL A 73 6.24 13.12 -13.73
N ALA A 74 6.93 14.23 -13.95
CA ALA A 74 7.66 14.49 -15.21
C ALA A 74 8.84 13.52 -15.45
N ALA A 75 9.23 12.73 -14.44
CA ALA A 75 10.24 11.67 -14.59
C ALA A 75 9.65 10.30 -14.94
N LEU A 76 8.32 10.12 -14.92
CA LEU A 76 7.71 8.90 -15.43
C LEU A 76 7.86 8.83 -16.95
N THR A 77 7.88 7.59 -17.46
CA THR A 77 7.70 7.28 -18.88
C THR A 77 6.55 6.27 -19.02
N PRO A 78 5.87 6.18 -20.17
CA PRO A 78 4.78 5.22 -20.37
C PRO A 78 5.18 3.79 -19.96
N GLY A 79 4.25 3.09 -19.31
CA GLY A 79 4.48 1.77 -18.72
C GLY A 79 5.18 1.78 -17.36
N LYS A 80 5.52 2.95 -16.79
CA LYS A 80 6.06 3.04 -15.42
C LYS A 80 4.99 3.42 -14.41
N VAL A 81 5.21 2.95 -13.19
CA VAL A 81 4.44 3.28 -12.00
C VAL A 81 5.31 4.10 -11.05
N GLN A 82 4.69 4.98 -10.27
CA GLN A 82 5.37 5.75 -9.24
C GLN A 82 4.50 5.84 -7.99
N TYR A 83 5.10 5.57 -6.83
CA TYR A 83 4.47 5.80 -5.54
C TYR A 83 4.65 7.26 -5.12
N THR A 84 3.60 7.85 -4.60
CA THR A 84 3.56 9.25 -4.19
C THR A 84 2.51 9.42 -3.09
N CYS A 85 2.44 10.61 -2.52
CA CYS A 85 1.29 11.03 -1.72
C CYS A 85 0.68 12.30 -2.29
N PHE A 86 -0.53 12.62 -1.83
CA PHE A 86 -1.16 13.93 -1.90
C PHE A 86 -0.86 14.70 -0.61
N PRO A 87 0.09 15.65 -0.58
CA PRO A 87 0.23 16.54 0.57
C PRO A 87 -1.00 17.42 0.71
N ASN A 88 -1.47 17.64 1.93
CA ASN A 88 -2.50 18.65 2.19
C ASN A 88 -1.88 20.04 2.47
N GLU A 89 -2.74 21.06 2.59
CA GLU A 89 -2.32 22.43 2.84
C GLU A 89 -1.77 22.66 4.26
N ASP A 90 -2.12 21.80 5.21
CA ASP A 90 -1.83 21.93 6.64
C ASP A 90 -0.62 21.10 7.11
N GLY A 91 0.01 20.36 6.21
CA GLY A 91 1.26 19.66 6.43
C GLY A 91 1.16 18.15 6.65
N GLY A 92 -0.04 17.59 6.54
CA GLY A 92 -0.28 16.15 6.50
C GLY A 92 -0.40 15.58 5.09
N ILE A 93 -0.96 14.38 5.02
CA ILE A 93 -1.18 13.62 3.79
C ILE A 93 -2.67 13.33 3.63
N VAL A 94 -3.24 13.70 2.49
CA VAL A 94 -4.62 13.33 2.12
C VAL A 94 -4.70 11.84 1.82
N ASP A 95 -3.79 11.33 0.99
CA ASP A 95 -3.62 9.88 0.75
C ASP A 95 -2.23 9.56 0.20
N ASP A 96 -1.83 8.29 0.29
CA ASP A 96 -0.73 7.72 -0.46
C ASP A 96 -1.22 6.79 -1.57
N LEU A 97 -0.61 6.87 -2.75
CA LEU A 97 -1.17 6.28 -3.97
C LEU A 97 -0.10 5.90 -5.00
N LEU A 98 -0.52 5.13 -5.99
CA LEU A 98 0.26 4.86 -7.19
C LEU A 98 -0.22 5.73 -8.36
N VAL A 99 0.74 6.27 -9.11
CA VAL A 99 0.52 6.94 -10.40
C VAL A 99 1.12 6.06 -11.50
N TYR A 100 0.27 5.63 -12.42
CA TYR A 100 0.64 4.88 -13.62
C TYR A 100 0.67 5.85 -14.79
N GLN A 101 1.79 5.94 -15.52
CA GLN A 101 1.76 6.61 -16.82
C GLN A 101 1.34 5.60 -17.88
N TYR A 102 0.07 5.64 -18.27
CA TYR A 102 -0.56 4.70 -19.19
C TYR A 102 -0.09 4.91 -20.63
N GLU A 103 -0.30 6.12 -21.13
CA GLU A 103 0.15 6.56 -22.44
C GLU A 103 0.43 8.07 -22.34
N PRO A 104 0.99 8.73 -23.37
CA PRO A 104 1.14 10.18 -23.36
C PRO A 104 -0.19 10.85 -22.96
N GLU A 105 -0.11 11.80 -22.03
CA GLU A 105 -1.28 12.57 -21.54
C GLU A 105 -2.37 11.75 -20.84
N LYS A 106 -2.10 10.50 -20.42
CA LYS A 106 -3.07 9.68 -19.70
C LYS A 106 -2.41 8.90 -18.57
N TYR A 107 -2.98 9.08 -17.39
CA TYR A 107 -2.49 8.50 -16.15
C TYR A 107 -3.62 7.82 -15.40
N LEU A 108 -3.29 6.74 -14.71
CA LEU A 108 -4.17 6.06 -13.77
C LEU A 108 -3.65 6.29 -12.35
N LEU A 109 -4.52 6.76 -11.48
CA LEU A 109 -4.28 6.87 -10.04
C LEU A 109 -4.96 5.70 -9.35
N VAL A 110 -4.25 5.02 -8.46
CA VAL A 110 -4.81 3.94 -7.62
C VAL A 110 -4.69 4.35 -6.16
N VAL A 111 -5.83 4.66 -5.54
CA VAL A 111 -5.95 5.28 -4.20
C VAL A 111 -6.56 4.31 -3.17
N ASN A 112 -6.38 4.61 -1.88
CA ASN A 112 -6.89 3.76 -0.81
C ASN A 112 -8.42 3.74 -0.76
N ALA A 113 -8.98 2.56 -0.50
CA ALA A 113 -10.43 2.32 -0.46
C ALA A 113 -11.22 3.26 0.46
N SER A 114 -10.67 3.59 1.65
CA SER A 114 -11.34 4.47 2.61
C SER A 114 -11.34 5.94 2.18
N ASN A 115 -10.51 6.31 1.21
CA ASN A 115 -10.27 7.69 0.82
C ASN A 115 -10.83 8.04 -0.57
N ILE A 116 -11.44 7.10 -1.31
CA ILE A 116 -11.93 7.33 -2.69
C ILE A 116 -12.70 8.65 -2.83
N GLU A 117 -13.71 8.89 -1.98
CA GLU A 117 -14.50 10.12 -2.05
C GLU A 117 -13.69 11.36 -1.68
N LYS A 118 -12.87 11.25 -0.63
CA LYS A 118 -12.01 12.35 -0.15
C LYS A 118 -10.99 12.75 -1.22
N ASP A 119 -10.34 11.77 -1.83
CA ASP A 119 -9.29 11.97 -2.83
C ASP A 119 -9.86 12.47 -4.14
N TRP A 120 -11.03 11.95 -4.55
CA TRP A 120 -11.74 12.46 -5.71
C TRP A 120 -12.08 13.94 -5.53
N ASN A 121 -12.66 14.30 -4.38
CA ASN A 121 -13.00 15.68 -4.06
C ASN A 121 -11.75 16.57 -3.99
N TRP A 122 -10.65 16.04 -3.44
CA TRP A 122 -9.35 16.72 -3.41
C TRP A 122 -8.83 17.01 -4.82
N CYS A 123 -8.82 16.01 -5.70
CA CYS A 123 -8.39 16.15 -7.09
C CYS A 123 -9.25 17.17 -7.84
N VAL A 124 -10.59 17.09 -7.72
CA VAL A 124 -11.51 18.02 -8.38
C VAL A 124 -11.31 19.46 -7.89
N ALA A 125 -11.17 19.66 -6.57
CA ALA A 125 -10.98 20.98 -5.99
C ALA A 125 -9.64 21.64 -6.40
N HIS A 126 -8.60 20.83 -6.64
CA HIS A 126 -7.24 21.34 -6.93
C HIS A 126 -6.87 21.32 -8.42
N ASN A 127 -7.75 20.85 -9.30
CA ASN A 127 -7.54 20.81 -10.75
C ASN A 127 -7.71 22.19 -11.40
N THR A 128 -6.78 23.10 -11.11
CA THR A 128 -6.77 24.45 -11.72
C THR A 128 -6.17 24.44 -13.12
N GLU A 129 -5.47 23.38 -13.48
CA GLU A 129 -4.79 23.17 -14.77
C GLU A 129 -5.78 22.71 -15.84
N GLY A 130 -6.95 22.20 -15.45
CA GLY A 130 -8.00 21.79 -16.38
C GLY A 130 -7.74 20.43 -17.02
N ALA A 131 -7.09 19.49 -16.30
CA ALA A 131 -7.01 18.10 -16.71
C ALA A 131 -8.41 17.46 -16.76
N GLU A 132 -8.61 16.47 -17.64
CA GLU A 132 -9.85 15.70 -17.65
C GLU A 132 -9.76 14.60 -16.58
N LEU A 133 -10.64 14.66 -15.57
CA LEU A 133 -10.70 13.69 -14.48
C LEU A 133 -11.90 12.76 -14.65
N GLU A 134 -11.69 11.47 -14.38
CA GLU A 134 -12.76 10.47 -14.41
C GLU A 134 -12.57 9.46 -13.28
N ASN A 135 -13.59 9.29 -12.44
CA ASN A 135 -13.60 8.25 -11.42
C ASN A 135 -14.04 6.92 -12.05
N ALA A 136 -13.14 5.96 -12.11
CA ALA A 136 -13.34 4.65 -12.73
C ALA A 136 -13.48 3.51 -11.71
N SER A 137 -13.52 3.80 -10.41
CA SER A 137 -13.52 2.79 -9.34
C SER A 137 -14.64 1.76 -9.51
N ASP A 138 -15.86 2.18 -9.89
CA ASP A 138 -17.00 1.26 -10.10
C ASP A 138 -16.89 0.44 -11.40
N ARG A 139 -15.86 0.66 -12.22
CA ARG A 139 -15.63 -0.01 -13.52
C ARG A 139 -14.32 -0.79 -13.55
N MET A 140 -13.65 -0.96 -12.42
CA MET A 140 -12.43 -1.74 -12.31
C MET A 140 -12.56 -2.77 -11.19
N ALA A 141 -12.12 -3.99 -11.48
CA ALA A 141 -11.85 -5.02 -10.50
C ALA A 141 -10.34 -5.23 -10.44
N GLN A 142 -9.85 -5.61 -9.26
CA GLN A 142 -8.42 -5.71 -9.00
C GLN A 142 -8.08 -6.98 -8.22
N LEU A 143 -7.13 -7.75 -8.73
CA LEU A 143 -6.52 -8.88 -8.01
C LEU A 143 -5.02 -8.64 -7.84
N ALA A 144 -4.53 -8.82 -6.62
CA ALA A 144 -3.09 -8.89 -6.37
C ALA A 144 -2.68 -10.36 -6.23
N VAL A 145 -1.83 -10.85 -7.13
CA VAL A 145 -1.29 -12.21 -7.10
C VAL A 145 0.17 -12.13 -6.71
N GLN A 146 0.48 -12.53 -5.48
CA GLN A 146 1.72 -12.15 -4.80
C GLN A 146 2.45 -13.38 -4.28
N GLY A 147 3.78 -13.36 -4.35
CA GLY A 147 4.66 -14.43 -3.89
C GLY A 147 5.69 -14.87 -4.93
N PRO A 148 6.74 -15.60 -4.52
CA PRO A 148 7.84 -16.02 -5.39
C PRO A 148 7.38 -16.91 -6.56
N LYS A 149 6.21 -17.53 -6.48
CA LYS A 149 5.62 -18.36 -7.55
C LYS A 149 4.63 -17.63 -8.45
N ALA A 150 4.42 -16.33 -8.24
CA ALA A 150 3.46 -15.55 -9.03
C ALA A 150 3.81 -15.50 -10.53
N VAL A 151 5.08 -15.29 -10.90
CA VAL A 151 5.51 -15.29 -12.32
C VAL A 151 5.22 -16.65 -12.97
N GLU A 152 5.67 -17.74 -12.33
CA GLU A 152 5.48 -19.12 -12.82
C GLU A 152 4.00 -19.49 -12.97
N ALA A 153 3.16 -19.08 -12.01
CA ALA A 153 1.72 -19.31 -12.03
C ALA A 153 1.03 -18.52 -13.16
N LEU A 154 1.32 -17.22 -13.28
CA LEU A 154 0.60 -16.33 -14.18
C LEU A 154 1.07 -16.39 -15.64
N GLN A 155 2.30 -16.81 -15.91
CA GLN A 155 2.87 -16.79 -17.28
C GLN A 155 2.05 -17.61 -18.28
N LYS A 156 1.34 -18.65 -17.81
CA LYS A 156 0.47 -19.49 -18.66
C LYS A 156 -0.78 -18.77 -19.17
N LEU A 157 -1.13 -17.65 -18.54
CA LEU A 157 -2.37 -16.94 -18.80
C LEU A 157 -2.19 -15.78 -19.77
N THR A 158 -0.96 -15.47 -20.21
CA THR A 158 -0.71 -14.34 -21.09
C THR A 158 0.47 -14.60 -22.03
N PRO A 159 0.44 -14.08 -23.27
CA PRO A 159 1.60 -14.11 -24.17
C PRO A 159 2.72 -13.13 -23.75
N ILE A 160 2.44 -12.21 -22.82
CA ILE A 160 3.40 -11.23 -22.32
C ILE A 160 4.44 -11.95 -21.45
N ASN A 161 5.73 -11.69 -21.68
CA ASN A 161 6.79 -12.23 -20.82
C ASN A 161 6.82 -11.49 -19.47
N LEU A 162 6.21 -12.09 -18.45
CA LEU A 162 6.09 -11.50 -17.11
C LEU A 162 7.43 -11.41 -16.38
N SER A 163 8.36 -12.31 -16.68
CA SER A 163 9.70 -12.32 -16.05
C SER A 163 10.57 -11.13 -16.46
N GLU A 164 10.25 -10.51 -17.59
CA GLU A 164 10.97 -9.34 -18.11
C GLU A 164 10.37 -8.01 -17.66
N LEU A 165 9.18 -8.00 -17.06
CA LEU A 165 8.52 -6.79 -16.60
C LEU A 165 9.20 -6.29 -15.30
N PRO A 166 9.95 -5.17 -15.32
CA PRO A 166 10.67 -4.74 -14.12
C PRO A 166 9.72 -4.30 -13.01
N TYR A 167 10.17 -4.34 -11.76
CA TYR A 167 9.38 -3.83 -10.63
C TYR A 167 9.01 -2.34 -10.85
N TYR A 168 7.79 -1.97 -10.48
CA TYR A 168 7.22 -0.63 -10.73
C TYR A 168 7.06 -0.30 -12.22
N THR A 169 6.83 -1.31 -13.04
CA THR A 169 6.37 -1.16 -14.41
C THR A 169 5.13 -2.01 -14.64
N PHE A 170 4.40 -1.67 -15.69
CA PHE A 170 3.20 -2.38 -16.10
C PHE A 170 3.11 -2.43 -17.61
N THR A 171 2.25 -3.30 -18.09
CA THR A 171 1.80 -3.36 -19.47
C THR A 171 0.31 -3.66 -19.49
N HIS A 172 -0.31 -3.65 -20.66
CA HIS A 172 -1.68 -4.12 -20.82
C HIS A 172 -1.78 -5.01 -22.05
N GLY A 173 -2.66 -6.00 -22.01
CA GLY A 173 -2.85 -6.93 -23.11
C GLY A 173 -3.73 -8.11 -22.72
N GLU A 174 -3.64 -9.18 -23.50
CA GLU A 174 -4.45 -10.37 -23.26
C GLU A 174 -4.00 -11.11 -21.99
N PHE A 175 -4.95 -11.42 -21.12
CA PHE A 175 -4.75 -12.25 -19.93
C PHE A 175 -5.97 -13.14 -19.68
N ALA A 176 -5.75 -14.45 -19.53
CA ALA A 176 -6.79 -15.47 -19.42
C ALA A 176 -7.84 -15.38 -20.56
N GLY A 177 -7.38 -14.99 -21.76
CA GLY A 177 -8.23 -14.76 -22.93
C GLY A 177 -9.08 -13.49 -22.87
N GLU A 178 -8.90 -12.61 -21.88
CA GLU A 178 -9.52 -11.28 -21.85
C GLU A 178 -8.55 -10.21 -22.35
N PRO A 179 -9.00 -9.33 -23.27
CA PRO A 179 -8.18 -8.25 -23.77
C PRO A 179 -8.03 -7.14 -22.74
N ASP A 180 -7.01 -6.30 -22.93
CA ASP A 180 -6.81 -5.04 -22.22
C ASP A 180 -6.76 -5.15 -20.68
N VAL A 181 -6.29 -6.27 -20.15
CA VAL A 181 -5.98 -6.41 -18.73
C VAL A 181 -4.68 -5.68 -18.43
N ILE A 182 -4.69 -4.77 -17.47
CA ILE A 182 -3.48 -4.11 -16.97
C ILE A 182 -2.76 -5.10 -16.06
N ILE A 183 -1.50 -5.39 -16.38
CA ILE A 183 -0.64 -6.29 -15.61
C ILE A 183 0.52 -5.47 -15.07
N SER A 184 0.53 -5.23 -13.76
CA SER A 184 1.51 -4.40 -13.08
C SER A 184 2.41 -5.22 -12.20
N ASN A 185 3.74 -5.09 -12.33
CA ASN A 185 4.71 -5.66 -11.38
C ASN A 185 4.83 -4.74 -10.16
N THR A 186 3.75 -4.73 -9.37
CA THR A 186 3.59 -3.99 -8.13
C THR A 186 2.99 -4.90 -7.06
N GLY A 187 2.98 -4.42 -5.82
CA GLY A 187 2.40 -5.17 -4.72
C GLY A 187 2.69 -4.56 -3.36
N TYR A 188 1.99 -5.09 -2.36
CA TYR A 188 1.99 -4.59 -0.99
C TYR A 188 2.50 -5.63 0.02
N THR A 189 3.26 -6.62 -0.47
CA THR A 189 3.67 -7.79 0.32
C THR A 189 5.18 -7.93 0.50
N GLY A 190 5.96 -7.29 -0.37
CA GLY A 190 7.41 -7.48 -0.50
C GLY A 190 7.83 -8.91 -0.87
N ALA A 191 6.90 -9.74 -1.36
CA ALA A 191 7.19 -11.09 -1.85
C ALA A 191 7.30 -11.16 -3.38
N GLY A 192 7.19 -10.00 -4.06
CA GLY A 192 7.02 -9.91 -5.50
C GLY A 192 5.62 -10.34 -5.96
N GLY A 193 5.37 -10.21 -7.26
CA GLY A 193 4.10 -10.58 -7.88
C GLY A 193 3.52 -9.46 -8.74
N PHE A 194 2.25 -9.61 -9.07
CA PHE A 194 1.55 -8.70 -9.97
C PHE A 194 0.23 -8.24 -9.40
N GLU A 195 -0.22 -7.07 -9.86
CA GLU A 195 -1.57 -6.57 -9.71
C GLU A 195 -2.23 -6.55 -11.09
N LEU A 196 -3.43 -7.10 -11.16
CA LEU A 196 -4.25 -7.23 -12.37
C LEU A 196 -5.43 -6.28 -12.25
N TYR A 197 -5.63 -5.42 -13.25
CA TYR A 197 -6.80 -4.55 -13.34
C TYR A 197 -7.59 -4.86 -14.60
N PHE A 198 -8.90 -5.04 -14.46
CA PHE A 198 -9.77 -5.47 -15.54
C PHE A 198 -11.23 -5.05 -15.28
N TYR A 199 -12.07 -5.15 -16.30
CA TYR A 199 -13.50 -4.86 -16.15
C TYR A 199 -14.19 -5.90 -15.26
N PRO A 200 -15.10 -5.50 -14.35
CA PRO A 200 -15.78 -6.40 -13.41
C PRO A 200 -16.46 -7.62 -14.05
N GLU A 201 -16.91 -7.52 -15.30
CA GLU A 201 -17.54 -8.62 -16.06
C GLU A 201 -16.58 -9.80 -16.27
N ALA A 202 -15.27 -9.55 -16.34
CA ALA A 202 -14.23 -10.57 -16.50
C ALA A 202 -13.83 -11.24 -15.16
N ALA A 203 -14.33 -10.75 -14.03
CA ALA A 203 -13.81 -11.08 -12.70
C ALA A 203 -13.70 -12.57 -12.44
N MET A 204 -14.81 -13.30 -12.56
CA MET A 204 -14.81 -14.74 -12.25
C MET A 204 -14.03 -15.56 -13.27
N LYS A 205 -13.94 -15.13 -14.53
CA LYS A 205 -13.11 -15.78 -15.54
C LYS A 205 -11.64 -15.69 -15.15
N ILE A 206 -11.16 -14.49 -14.83
CA ILE A 206 -9.77 -14.25 -14.44
C ILE A 206 -9.46 -14.94 -13.10
N TRP A 207 -10.34 -14.85 -12.11
CA TRP A 207 -10.16 -15.54 -10.82
C TRP A 207 -9.97 -17.04 -11.01
N ASN A 208 -10.89 -17.70 -11.71
CA ASN A 208 -10.82 -19.15 -11.93
C ASN A 208 -9.53 -19.53 -12.67
N ALA A 209 -9.16 -18.78 -13.70
CA ALA A 209 -7.94 -19.04 -14.46
C ALA A 209 -6.67 -18.89 -13.61
N VAL A 210 -6.60 -17.86 -12.75
CA VAL A 210 -5.47 -17.66 -11.83
C VAL A 210 -5.35 -18.82 -10.84
N PHE A 211 -6.46 -19.24 -10.23
CA PHE A 211 -6.46 -20.35 -9.27
C PHE A 211 -6.13 -21.69 -9.93
N GLU A 212 -6.64 -21.95 -11.13
CA GLU A 212 -6.32 -23.15 -11.90
C GLU A 212 -4.82 -23.19 -12.26
N ALA A 213 -4.28 -22.10 -12.80
CA ALA A 213 -2.87 -22.02 -13.21
C ALA A 213 -1.89 -22.11 -12.02
N GLY A 214 -2.30 -21.61 -10.85
CA GLY A 214 -1.54 -21.62 -9.60
C GLY A 214 -1.70 -22.90 -8.76
N ALA A 215 -2.59 -23.82 -9.13
CA ALA A 215 -2.94 -24.99 -8.32
C ALA A 215 -1.72 -25.87 -7.97
N GLU A 216 -0.79 -26.05 -8.92
CA GLU A 216 0.44 -26.83 -8.70
C GLU A 216 1.40 -26.20 -7.68
N PHE A 217 1.27 -24.90 -7.42
CA PHE A 217 2.06 -24.13 -6.46
C PHE A 217 1.35 -23.97 -5.10
N GLY A 218 0.19 -24.61 -4.92
CA GLY A 218 -0.59 -24.49 -3.69
C GLY A 218 -1.16 -23.08 -3.47
N ILE A 219 -1.55 -22.40 -4.54
CA ILE A 219 -2.15 -21.05 -4.49
C ILE A 219 -3.35 -21.01 -3.55
N LYS A 220 -3.47 -19.94 -2.75
CA LYS A 220 -4.59 -19.73 -1.84
C LYS A 220 -5.18 -18.32 -1.95
N PRO A 221 -6.48 -18.14 -1.67
CA PRO A 221 -7.02 -16.82 -1.41
C PRO A 221 -6.47 -16.30 -0.08
N ILE A 222 -6.16 -15.01 -0.02
CA ILE A 222 -5.51 -14.37 1.12
C ILE A 222 -6.39 -13.21 1.61
N GLY A 223 -6.68 -13.20 2.90
CA GLY A 223 -7.48 -12.17 3.55
C GLY A 223 -6.69 -10.93 3.96
N LEU A 224 -7.44 -9.91 4.37
CA LEU A 224 -6.88 -8.62 4.80
C LEU A 224 -5.99 -8.72 6.05
N GLY A 225 -6.23 -9.70 6.92
CA GLY A 225 -5.38 -9.93 8.10
C GLY A 225 -3.95 -10.32 7.71
N ALA A 226 -3.79 -11.21 6.74
CA ALA A 226 -2.48 -11.56 6.20
C ALA A 226 -1.88 -10.39 5.40
N ARG A 227 -2.68 -9.62 4.65
CA ARG A 227 -2.23 -8.39 3.96
C ARG A 227 -1.55 -7.42 4.94
N ASP A 228 -2.16 -7.16 6.10
CA ASP A 228 -1.61 -6.27 7.12
C ASP A 228 -0.31 -6.82 7.75
N THR A 229 -0.20 -8.12 7.99
CA THR A 229 1.06 -8.70 8.49
C THR A 229 2.19 -8.64 7.46
N LEU A 230 1.91 -8.86 6.17
CA LEU A 230 2.90 -8.85 5.08
C LEU A 230 3.45 -7.44 4.84
N ARG A 231 2.57 -6.44 4.72
CA ARG A 231 2.98 -5.04 4.52
C ARG A 231 3.79 -4.54 5.71
N LEU A 232 3.40 -4.90 6.93
CA LEU A 232 4.06 -4.45 8.14
C LEU A 232 5.45 -5.08 8.27
N GLU A 233 5.61 -6.36 7.88
CA GLU A 233 6.94 -6.97 7.80
C GLU A 233 7.88 -6.25 6.82
N MET A 234 7.35 -5.56 5.82
CA MET A 234 8.13 -4.74 4.90
C MET A 234 8.31 -3.30 5.37
N GLY A 235 7.62 -2.88 6.43
CA GLY A 235 7.57 -1.50 6.89
C GLY A 235 6.80 -0.57 5.95
N PHE A 236 5.86 -1.11 5.16
CA PHE A 236 4.99 -0.30 4.33
C PHE A 236 3.92 0.38 5.18
N CYS A 237 3.71 1.66 4.90
CA CYS A 237 2.73 2.49 5.60
C CYS A 237 1.30 2.11 5.20
N LEU A 238 0.36 2.25 6.13
CA LEU A 238 -1.08 2.11 5.91
C LEU A 238 -1.76 3.44 6.26
N TYR A 239 -2.48 4.03 5.30
CA TYR A 239 -3.27 5.23 5.57
C TYR A 239 -4.33 4.98 6.65
N GLY A 240 -4.52 5.96 7.52
CA GLY A 240 -5.38 5.88 8.71
C GLY A 240 -4.68 5.30 9.94
N ASN A 241 -3.50 4.71 9.75
CA ASN A 241 -2.66 4.19 10.84
C ASN A 241 -1.33 4.94 10.92
N ASP A 242 -0.52 4.81 9.86
CA ASP A 242 0.84 5.35 9.79
C ASP A 242 0.87 6.70 9.07
N LEU A 243 -0.13 6.98 8.23
CA LEU A 243 -0.30 8.23 7.50
C LEU A 243 -1.71 8.76 7.76
N ASP A 244 -1.85 10.06 7.96
CA ASP A 244 -3.12 10.76 8.06
C ASP A 244 -2.97 12.25 7.68
N ASP A 245 -4.08 12.99 7.79
CA ASP A 245 -4.15 14.42 7.51
C ASP A 245 -3.27 15.31 8.43
N THR A 246 -2.62 14.72 9.45
CA THR A 246 -1.73 15.41 10.41
C THR A 246 -0.27 15.00 10.30
N THR A 247 0.04 13.92 9.58
CA THR A 247 1.41 13.40 9.45
C THR A 247 2.03 13.80 8.11
N SER A 248 3.18 14.47 8.15
CA SER A 248 3.85 14.86 6.91
C SER A 248 4.59 13.68 6.27
N PRO A 249 4.83 13.70 4.94
CA PRO A 249 5.65 12.68 4.29
C PRO A 249 7.11 12.69 4.79
N ILE A 250 7.62 13.81 5.31
CA ILE A 250 8.97 13.84 5.89
C ILE A 250 8.99 13.16 7.26
N GLU A 251 7.97 13.39 8.08
CA GLU A 251 7.80 12.70 9.37
C GLU A 251 7.65 11.18 9.20
N ALA A 252 6.89 10.76 8.19
CA ALA A 252 6.64 9.35 7.84
C ALA A 252 7.85 8.63 7.23
N GLY A 253 8.99 9.30 7.02
CA GLY A 253 10.15 8.72 6.33
C GLY A 253 9.97 8.56 4.82
N LEU A 254 8.91 9.16 4.25
CA LEU A 254 8.58 9.17 2.82
C LEU A 254 9.29 10.29 2.04
N GLY A 255 10.33 10.89 2.61
CA GLY A 255 11.13 11.92 1.92
C GLY A 255 11.84 11.45 0.65
N TRP A 256 11.78 10.16 0.29
CA TRP A 256 12.25 9.62 -0.98
C TRP A 256 11.22 9.77 -2.12
N ILE A 257 9.92 9.93 -1.82
CA ILE A 257 8.85 10.29 -2.77
C ILE A 257 8.47 11.77 -2.74
N THR A 258 9.08 12.58 -1.88
CA THR A 258 8.86 14.03 -1.84
C THR A 258 9.97 14.75 -2.62
N LYS A 259 9.67 15.24 -3.83
CA LYS A 259 10.68 15.72 -4.78
C LYS A 259 10.68 17.24 -4.90
N PHE A 260 11.77 17.86 -4.44
CA PHE A 260 12.01 19.31 -4.51
C PHE A 260 12.79 19.72 -5.76
N VAL A 261 12.45 19.16 -6.92
CA VAL A 261 13.13 19.48 -8.18
C VAL A 261 12.72 20.86 -8.71
N GLU A 262 13.59 21.52 -9.48
CA GLU A 262 13.27 22.81 -10.10
C GLU A 262 12.00 22.71 -10.96
N GLY A 263 11.17 23.77 -10.95
CA GLY A 263 9.93 23.83 -11.72
C GLY A 263 8.72 23.10 -11.13
N LYS A 264 8.88 22.20 -10.15
CA LYS A 264 7.74 21.49 -9.52
C LYS A 264 7.19 22.25 -8.31
N ASN A 265 6.21 23.13 -8.48
CA ASN A 265 5.54 23.73 -7.33
C ASN A 265 4.30 22.92 -6.90
N PHE A 266 4.48 22.02 -5.96
CA PHE A 266 3.40 21.17 -5.45
C PHE A 266 2.82 21.69 -4.13
N ILE A 267 1.63 21.21 -3.77
CA ILE A 267 0.89 21.66 -2.58
C ILE A 267 1.78 21.53 -1.33
N ASN A 268 1.85 22.63 -0.58
CA ASN A 268 2.61 22.76 0.66
C ASN A 268 4.13 22.46 0.56
N ARG A 269 4.70 22.60 -0.64
CA ARG A 269 6.14 22.43 -0.88
C ARG A 269 7.03 23.22 0.11
N PRO A 270 6.81 24.52 0.40
CA PRO A 270 7.72 25.30 1.25
C PRO A 270 7.85 24.74 2.68
N MET A 271 6.75 24.26 3.26
CA MET A 271 6.78 23.67 4.60
C MET A 271 7.55 22.35 4.61
N LEU A 272 7.36 21.51 3.59
CA LEU A 272 8.04 20.23 3.47
C LEU A 272 9.54 20.40 3.17
N GLU A 273 9.93 21.42 2.41
CA GLU A 273 11.34 21.81 2.23
C GLU A 273 11.96 22.20 3.57
N LYS A 274 11.25 23.02 4.36
CA LYS A 274 11.69 23.41 5.70
C LYS A 274 11.87 22.19 6.63
N GLN A 275 10.92 21.25 6.64
CA GLN A 275 11.07 20.01 7.42
C GLN A 275 12.27 19.17 6.96
N LYS A 276 12.57 19.18 5.66
CA LYS A 276 13.72 18.46 5.11
C LYS A 276 15.06 19.05 5.56
N THR A 277 15.14 20.37 5.69
CA THR A 277 16.38 21.10 6.05
C THR A 277 16.56 21.26 7.56
N GLU A 278 15.50 21.60 8.28
CA GLU A 278 15.54 21.89 9.72
C GLU A 278 15.22 20.66 10.60
N GLY A 279 14.63 19.63 10.00
CA GLY A 279 14.17 18.44 10.71
C GLY A 279 12.69 18.49 11.09
N THR A 280 12.21 17.39 11.69
CA THR A 280 10.83 17.18 12.10
C THR A 280 10.71 17.04 13.61
N VAL A 281 9.51 17.26 14.17
CA VAL A 281 9.24 17.14 15.61
C VAL A 281 8.95 15.71 16.06
N ARG A 282 8.66 14.82 15.10
CA ARG A 282 8.50 13.38 15.28
C ARG A 282 8.99 12.63 14.04
N LYS A 283 9.28 11.34 14.20
CA LYS A 283 9.69 10.44 13.11
C LYS A 283 9.02 9.08 13.25
N LEU A 284 8.52 8.54 12.16
CA LEU A 284 8.04 7.16 12.09
C LEU A 284 9.26 6.22 12.15
N VAL A 285 9.21 5.25 13.05
CA VAL A 285 10.23 4.20 13.19
C VAL A 285 9.60 2.82 13.23
N GLY A 286 10.34 1.82 12.75
CA GLY A 286 10.03 0.42 13.02
C GLY A 286 10.63 -0.03 14.35
N PHE A 287 9.98 -0.95 15.05
CA PHE A 287 10.50 -1.55 16.27
C PHE A 287 10.16 -3.05 16.37
N GLU A 288 11.03 -3.81 17.05
CA GLU A 288 10.84 -5.23 17.37
C GLU A 288 10.74 -5.39 18.88
N MET A 289 9.79 -6.19 19.35
CA MET A 289 9.61 -6.48 20.77
C MET A 289 10.75 -7.36 21.29
N ILE A 290 11.37 -6.97 22.39
CA ILE A 290 12.33 -7.80 23.14
C ILE A 290 11.56 -8.69 24.11
N ASP A 291 10.65 -8.07 24.88
CA ASP A 291 9.78 -8.79 25.80
C ASP A 291 8.59 -9.39 25.06
N ARG A 292 8.04 -10.48 25.59
CA ARG A 292 6.86 -11.13 24.99
C ARG A 292 5.64 -10.21 25.08
N GLY A 293 5.28 -9.63 23.93
CA GLY A 293 4.09 -8.80 23.76
C GLY A 293 3.77 -8.61 22.28
N ILE A 294 2.54 -8.21 21.99
CA ILE A 294 2.14 -7.85 20.63
C ILE A 294 1.64 -6.41 20.66
N PRO A 295 2.37 -5.45 20.05
CA PRO A 295 1.97 -4.05 20.02
C PRO A 295 0.66 -3.88 19.25
N ARG A 296 -0.07 -2.80 19.55
CA ARG A 296 -1.32 -2.42 18.86
C ARG A 296 -1.33 -0.92 18.65
N HIS A 297 -2.06 -0.48 17.63
CA HIS A 297 -2.31 0.93 17.36
C HIS A 297 -2.79 1.66 18.62
N GLY A 298 -2.26 2.86 18.84
CA GLY A 298 -2.62 3.74 19.95
C GLY A 298 -1.89 3.45 21.27
N TYR A 299 -1.10 2.37 21.37
CA TYR A 299 -0.30 2.13 22.57
C TYR A 299 0.80 3.20 22.72
N GLU A 300 1.00 3.66 23.95
CA GLU A 300 2.01 4.67 24.25
C GLU A 300 3.42 4.07 24.15
N LEU A 301 4.30 4.79 23.46
CA LEU A 301 5.74 4.53 23.46
C LEU A 301 6.38 5.38 24.55
N GLN A 302 7.19 4.75 25.40
CA GLN A 302 7.88 5.36 26.52
C GLN A 302 9.40 5.19 26.41
N SER A 303 10.16 6.11 27.01
CA SER A 303 11.59 5.91 27.27
C SER A 303 11.80 4.79 28.30
N MET A 304 13.05 4.38 28.50
CA MET A 304 13.40 3.38 29.54
C MET A 304 13.09 3.87 30.96
N GLU A 305 13.08 5.18 31.17
CA GLU A 305 12.71 5.85 32.42
C GLU A 305 11.19 6.00 32.57
N GLY A 306 10.41 5.68 31.53
CA GLY A 306 8.95 5.74 31.54
C GLY A 306 8.34 7.08 31.12
N ALA A 307 9.13 7.99 30.53
CA ALA A 307 8.59 9.22 29.97
C ALA A 307 7.89 8.96 28.62
N PRO A 308 6.76 9.60 28.28
CA PRO A 308 6.13 9.43 26.98
C PRO A 308 6.99 10.04 25.86
N ILE A 309 7.25 9.23 24.84
CA ILE A 309 8.09 9.60 23.67
C ILE A 309 7.36 9.50 22.35
N GLY A 310 6.17 8.88 22.31
CA GLY A 310 5.50 8.61 21.06
C GLY A 310 4.28 7.69 21.19
N VAL A 311 3.82 7.20 20.04
CA VAL A 311 2.65 6.31 19.94
C VAL A 311 2.87 5.27 18.84
N VAL A 312 2.39 4.06 19.08
CA VAL A 312 2.33 2.98 18.08
C VAL A 312 1.27 3.31 17.04
N THR A 313 1.64 3.29 15.76
CA THR A 313 0.73 3.48 14.62
C THR A 313 0.25 2.14 14.07
N SER A 314 1.15 1.16 14.00
CA SER A 314 0.85 -0.18 13.50
C SER A 314 1.55 -1.22 14.37
N GLY A 315 0.89 -2.34 14.65
CA GLY A 315 1.47 -3.37 15.51
C GLY A 315 0.78 -4.71 15.38
N THR A 316 1.58 -5.75 15.17
CA THR A 316 1.09 -7.13 15.06
C THR A 316 2.16 -8.15 15.46
N MET A 317 1.81 -9.43 15.41
CA MET A 317 2.78 -10.52 15.52
C MET A 317 3.26 -10.87 14.12
N SER A 318 4.57 -10.79 13.88
CA SER A 318 5.18 -11.18 12.61
C SER A 318 5.16 -12.71 12.46
N PRO A 319 4.42 -13.29 11.50
CA PRO A 319 4.42 -14.74 11.31
C PRO A 319 5.80 -15.28 10.92
N THR A 320 6.60 -14.51 10.16
CA THR A 320 7.94 -14.93 9.74
C THR A 320 8.94 -14.87 10.90
N ARG A 321 8.90 -13.83 11.72
CA ARG A 321 9.86 -13.59 12.82
C ARG A 321 9.45 -14.22 14.15
N LYS A 322 8.15 -14.51 14.31
CA LYS A 322 7.52 -15.05 15.53
C LYS A 322 7.67 -14.14 16.76
N VAL A 323 7.79 -12.84 16.54
CA VAL A 323 7.89 -11.80 17.56
C VAL A 323 6.90 -10.67 17.25
N GLY A 324 6.58 -9.85 18.26
CA GLY A 324 5.83 -8.62 18.04
C GLY A 324 6.68 -7.62 17.26
N ILE A 325 6.11 -7.02 16.22
CA ILE A 325 6.71 -5.93 15.46
C ILE A 325 5.71 -4.78 15.33
N GLY A 326 6.21 -3.59 15.12
CA GLY A 326 5.35 -2.45 14.87
C GLY A 326 6.07 -1.25 14.27
N MET A 327 5.28 -0.25 13.95
CA MET A 327 5.74 1.08 13.60
C MET A 327 5.08 2.09 14.55
N GLY A 328 5.75 3.23 14.76
CA GLY A 328 5.22 4.30 15.59
C GLY A 328 5.99 5.59 15.45
N TYR A 329 5.31 6.70 15.73
CA TYR A 329 5.95 8.02 15.76
C TYR A 329 6.61 8.23 17.11
N VAL A 330 7.91 8.58 17.09
CA VAL A 330 8.69 8.93 18.27
C VAL A 330 9.32 10.31 18.11
N LYS A 331 9.66 10.95 19.23
CA LYS A 331 10.51 12.16 19.22
C LYS A 331 11.87 11.85 18.55
N PRO A 332 12.48 12.78 17.77
CA PRO A 332 13.67 12.52 16.96
C PRO A 332 14.86 11.93 17.71
N GLU A 333 15.06 12.31 18.96
CA GLU A 333 16.15 11.83 19.80
C GLU A 333 16.05 10.32 20.13
N TYR A 334 14.86 9.73 20.00
CA TYR A 334 14.63 8.28 20.18
C TYR A 334 14.57 7.52 18.85
N SER A 335 14.71 8.19 17.70
CA SER A 335 14.49 7.57 16.39
C SER A 335 15.69 6.75 15.87
N LYS A 336 16.80 6.71 16.61
CA LYS A 336 18.03 6.03 16.18
C LYS A 336 17.87 4.52 16.26
N ILE A 337 18.32 3.80 15.24
CA ILE A 337 18.38 2.33 15.25
C ILE A 337 19.20 1.84 16.45
N GLY A 338 18.69 0.83 17.15
CA GLY A 338 19.27 0.26 18.36
C GLY A 338 18.85 0.96 19.65
N THR A 339 18.06 2.04 19.58
CA THR A 339 17.47 2.66 20.78
C THR A 339 16.48 1.70 21.43
N GLU A 340 16.66 1.43 22.73
CA GLU A 340 15.66 0.70 23.53
C GLU A 340 14.52 1.64 23.92
N ILE A 341 13.30 1.15 23.77
CA ILE A 341 12.06 1.84 24.14
C ILE A 341 11.15 0.88 24.91
N CYS A 342 10.17 1.42 25.62
CA CYS A 342 9.13 0.65 26.28
C CYS A 342 7.78 0.88 25.60
N ILE A 343 6.91 -0.12 25.63
CA ILE A 343 5.51 0.00 25.22
C ILE A 343 4.65 -0.25 26.45
N ASP A 344 3.74 0.67 26.75
CA ASP A 344 2.75 0.46 27.81
C ASP A 344 1.61 -0.42 27.29
N MET A 345 1.63 -1.69 27.71
CA MET A 345 0.61 -2.68 27.39
C MET A 345 -0.26 -2.95 28.61
N ARG A 346 -1.21 -2.05 28.85
CA ARG A 346 -2.19 -2.11 29.95
C ARG A 346 -1.52 -2.07 31.33
N GLY A 347 -0.61 -1.11 31.54
CA GLY A 347 0.14 -0.89 32.77
C GLY A 347 1.43 -1.74 32.88
N ARG A 348 1.71 -2.60 31.90
CA ARG A 348 2.96 -3.38 31.82
C ARG A 348 3.89 -2.72 30.81
N LYS A 349 5.08 -2.34 31.28
CA LYS A 349 6.15 -1.80 30.42
C LYS A 349 6.92 -2.95 29.79
N LEU A 350 6.73 -3.16 28.50
CA LEU A 350 7.42 -4.21 27.74
C LEU A 350 8.48 -3.57 26.85
N LYS A 351 9.70 -4.11 26.89
CA LYS A 351 10.82 -3.59 26.10
C LYS A 351 10.68 -3.92 24.62
N ALA A 352 11.09 -2.96 23.80
CA ALA A 352 11.27 -3.08 22.36
C ALA A 352 12.55 -2.34 21.95
N VAL A 353 13.02 -2.59 20.73
CA VAL A 353 14.18 -1.90 20.16
C VAL A 353 13.81 -1.33 18.80
N VAL A 354 14.23 -0.09 18.56
CA VAL A 354 14.09 0.57 17.25
C VAL A 354 14.98 -0.15 16.23
N VAL A 355 14.38 -0.60 15.14
CA VAL A 355 15.06 -1.31 14.04
C VAL A 355 14.73 -0.67 12.70
N LYS A 356 15.51 -1.00 11.68
CA LYS A 356 15.23 -0.55 10.31
C LYS A 356 14.39 -1.63 9.59
N PRO A 357 13.17 -1.31 9.13
CA PRO A 357 12.45 -2.20 8.21
C PRO A 357 13.22 -2.40 6.89
N PRO A 358 13.02 -3.52 6.18
CA PRO A 358 12.03 -4.56 6.46
C PRO A 358 12.43 -5.46 7.65
N PHE A 359 11.43 -5.96 8.38
CA PHE A 359 11.60 -6.92 9.47
C PHE A 359 11.82 -8.34 8.93
N ARG A 360 11.20 -8.67 7.79
CA ARG A 360 11.49 -9.90 7.05
C ARG A 360 12.68 -9.67 6.13
N LYS A 361 13.63 -10.61 6.11
CA LYS A 361 14.68 -10.64 5.09
C LYS A 361 14.09 -11.27 3.83
N GLY A 362 14.23 -10.58 2.69
CA GLY A 362 13.80 -11.05 1.38
C GLY A 362 14.60 -12.24 0.87
#